data_AF-A0A6M8W5W9-F1
#
_entry.id   AF-A0A6M8W5W9-F1
#
_cell.length_a   1.000
_cell.length_b   1.000
_cell.length_c   1.000
_cell.angle_alpha   90.00
_cell.angle_beta   90.00
_cell.angle_gamma   90.00
#
_symmetry.space_group_name_H-M   'P 1'
#
loop_
_entity.id
_entity.type
_entity.pdbx_description
1 polymer ?
#
loop_
_entity_poly.entity_id
_entity_poly.type
_entity_poly.pdbx_seq_one_letter_code
_entity_poly.pdbx_strand_id
1 'polypeptide(L)' 'MFSDQMTKVAIGLAFIIPLIFLVRWLLTRVAGSPDQWAEEHIEMLKQRREKGEIDEATYQRLLEDLTRD' A
#
# COMPACT_ATOMS: atom_id res chain seq x y z
N MET A 1 1.05 -37.60 -23.96
CA MET A 1 2.23 -36.77 -23.61
C MET A 1 1.82 -35.36 -23.17
N PHE A 2 0.94 -34.66 -23.90
CA PHE A 2 0.43 -33.33 -23.50
C PHE A 2 -0.42 -33.31 -22.21
N SER A 3 -1.23 -34.33 -21.94
CA SER A 3 -2.07 -34.35 -20.72
C SER A 3 -1.24 -34.38 -19.44
N ASP A 4 -0.17 -35.17 -19.42
CA ASP A 4 0.70 -35.36 -18.26
C ASP A 4 1.49 -34.07 -17.92
N GLN A 5 1.86 -33.31 -18.95
CA GLN A 5 2.51 -32.01 -18.81
C GLN A 5 1.53 -30.94 -18.29
N MET A 6 0.29 -30.93 -18.78
CA MET A 6 -0.77 -30.04 -18.28
C MET A 6 -1.13 -30.34 -16.82
N THR A 7 -1.18 -31.62 -16.42
CA THR A 7 -1.42 -32.03 -15.03
C THR A 7 -0.30 -31.58 -14.09
N LYS A 8 0.97 -31.70 -14.49
CA LYS A 8 2.10 -31.18 -13.71
C LYS A 8 2.05 -29.67 -13.52
N VAL A 9 1.72 -28.92 -14.58
CA VAL A 9 1.57 -27.46 -14.51
C VAL A 9 0.40 -27.07 -13.62
N ALA A 10 -0.73 -27.77 -13.72
CA ALA A 10 -1.90 -27.53 -12.88
C ALA A 10 -1.62 -27.78 -11.39
N ILE A 11 -0.88 -28.85 -11.06
CA ILE A 11 -0.46 -29.12 -9.68
C ILE A 11 0.48 -28.02 -9.16
N GLY A 12 1.42 -27.55 -9.97
CA GLY A 12 2.30 -26.43 -9.59
C GLY A 12 1.53 -25.14 -9.35
N LEU A 13 0.58 -24.81 -10.22
CA LEU A 13 -0.26 -23.61 -10.12
C LEU A 13 -1.21 -23.67 -8.91
N ALA A 14 -1.66 -24.85 -8.50
CA ALA A 14 -2.53 -25.03 -7.34
C ALA A 14 -1.90 -24.55 -6.02
N PHE A 15 -0.56 -24.46 -5.93
CA PHE A 15 0.14 -23.90 -4.77
C PHE A 15 0.50 -22.41 -4.96
N ILE A 16 0.78 -21.99 -6.19
CA ILE A 16 1.17 -20.61 -6.50
C ILE A 16 -0.01 -19.64 -6.35
N ILE A 17 -1.18 -19.99 -6.88
CA ILE A 17 -2.37 -19.13 -6.82
C ILE A 17 -2.75 -18.80 -5.37
N PRO A 18 -2.96 -19.77 -4.45
CA PRO A 18 -3.29 -19.43 -3.07
C PRO A 18 -2.17 -18.68 -2.35
N LEU A 19 -0.90 -18.94 -2.66
CA LEU A 19 0.21 -18.18 -2.12
C LEU A 19 0.15 -16.70 -2.52
N ILE A 20 -0.19 -16.39 -3.78
CA ILE A 20 -0.38 -15.00 -4.24
C ILE A 20 -1.52 -14.32 -3.48
N PHE A 21 -2.64 -15.02 -3.29
CA PHE A 21 -3.77 -14.49 -2.51
C PHE A 21 -3.39 -14.25 -1.05
N LEU A 22 -2.62 -15.15 -0.44
CA LEU A 22 -2.14 -15.01 0.94
C LEU A 22 -1.20 -13.80 1.08
N VAL A 23 -0.26 -13.64 0.14
CA VAL A 23 0.64 -12.48 0.10
C VAL A 23 -0.14 -11.19 -0.11
N ARG A 24 -1.11 -11.17 -1.03
CA ARG A 24 -1.97 -10.00 -1.26
C ARG A 24 -2.75 -9.64 0.01
N TRP A 25 -3.34 -10.62 0.68
CA TRP A 25 -4.06 -10.41 1.94
C TRP A 25 -3.13 -9.89 3.05
N LEU A 26 -1.93 -10.45 3.17
CA LEU A 26 -0.94 -10.00 4.15
C LEU A 26 -0.50 -8.56 3.87
N LEU A 27 -0.24 -8.21 2.61
CA LEU A 27 0.10 -6.85 2.19
C LEU A 27 -1.05 -5.88 2.49
N THR A 28 -2.30 -6.23 2.19
CA THR A 28 -3.46 -5.42 2.55
C THR A 28 -3.62 -5.26 4.07
N ARG A 29 -3.19 -6.25 4.85
CA ARG A 29 -3.27 -6.20 6.31
C ARG A 29 -2.12 -5.40 6.95
N VAL A 30 -0.91 -5.50 6.39
CA VAL A 30 0.31 -4.88 6.92
C VAL A 30 0.44 -3.43 6.44
N ALA A 31 0.07 -3.14 5.20
CA ALA A 31 0.17 -1.80 4.64
C ALA A 31 -0.91 -0.84 5.18
N GLY A 32 -1.72 -1.21 6.17
CA GLY A 32 -2.81 -0.36 6.68
C GLY A 32 -3.86 -0.04 5.60
N SER A 33 -4.96 0.62 5.96
CA SER A 33 -5.76 1.27 4.92
C SER A 33 -4.96 2.45 4.36
N PRO A 34 -5.10 2.79 3.07
CA PRO A 34 -4.53 4.02 2.51
C PRO A 34 -4.85 5.25 3.36
N ASP A 35 -6.04 5.25 3.98
CA ASP A 35 -6.52 6.30 4.88
C ASP A 35 -5.64 6.46 6.13
N GLN A 36 -5.15 5.35 6.73
CA GLN A 36 -4.28 5.43 7.90
C GLN A 36 -2.92 6.05 7.56
N TRP A 37 -2.39 5.77 6.37
CA TRP A 37 -1.14 6.37 5.91
C TRP A 37 -1.30 7.86 5.57
N ALA A 38 -2.45 8.24 5.03
CA ALA A 38 -2.78 9.64 4.79
C ALA A 38 -2.90 10.40 6.13
N GLU A 39 -3.58 9.83 7.12
CA GLU A 39 -3.71 10.42 8.46
C GLU A 39 -2.35 10.61 9.14
N GLU A 40 -1.49 9.58 9.14
CA GLU A 40 -0.13 9.69 9.71
C GLU A 40 0.72 10.75 9.01
N HIS A 41 0.64 10.85 7.67
CA HIS A 41 1.37 11.88 6.92
C HIS A 41 0.86 13.29 7.21
N ILE A 42 -0.46 13.48 7.31
CA ILE A 42 -1.06 14.77 7.66
C ILE A 42 -0.64 15.18 9.08
N GLU A 43 -0.61 14.23 10.02
CA GLU A 43 -0.17 14.48 11.39
C GLU A 43 1.32 14.87 11.45
N MET A 44 2.18 14.19 10.68
CA MET A 44 3.60 14.56 10.55
C MET A 44 3.78 15.96 9.96
N LEU A 45 3.03 16.32 8.92
CA LEU A 45 3.08 17.65 8.31
C LEU A 45 2.67 18.74 9.31
N LYS A 46 1.63 18.48 10.10
CA LYS A 46 1.18 19.40 11.14
C LYS A 46 2.25 19.58 12.22
N GLN A 47 2.91 18.51 12.66
CA GLN A 47 4.01 18.61 13.63
C GLN A 47 5.19 19.41 13.08
N ARG A 48 5.55 19.23 11.80
CA ARG A 48 6.64 20.00 11.16
C ARG A 48 6.32 21.49 11.06
N ARG A 49 5.06 21.82 10.78
CA ARG A 49 4.56 23.21 10.80
C ARG A 49 4.66 23.80 12.21
N GLU A 50 4.21 23.08 13.23
CA GLU A 50 4.27 23.54 14.64
C GLU A 50 5.72 23.73 15.12
N LYS A 51 6.65 22.93 14.61
CA LYS A 51 8.10 23.11 14.85
C LYS A 51 8.72 24.26 14.05
N GLY A 52 7.99 24.86 13.12
CA GLY A 52 8.49 25.91 12.22
C GLY A 52 9.46 25.40 11.15
N GLU A 53 9.51 24.09 10.90
CA GLU A 53 10.37 23.49 9.86
C GLU A 53 9.84 23.77 8.45
N ILE A 54 8.54 24.01 8.32
CA ILE A 54 7.86 24.36 7.06
C ILE A 54 6.96 25.58 7.29
N ASP A 55 6.85 26.45 6.28
CA ASP A 55 5.94 27.57 6.31
C ASP A 55 4.49 27.16 6.01
N GLU A 56 3.54 28.06 6.31
CA GLU A 56 2.11 27.82 6.07
C GLU A 56 1.79 27.54 4.61
N ALA A 57 2.43 28.24 3.68
CA ALA A 57 2.15 28.09 2.24
C ALA A 57 2.59 26.71 1.72
N THR A 58 3.70 26.18 2.26
CA THR A 58 4.28 24.88 1.96
C THR A 58 3.44 23.77 2.58
N TYR A 59 2.96 23.97 3.81
CA TYR A 59 2.02 23.06 4.46
C TYR A 59 0.71 22.92 3.65
N GLN A 60 0.11 24.04 3.23
CA GLN A 60 -1.14 24.04 2.46
C GLN A 60 -0.99 23.32 1.10
N ARG A 61 0.11 23.55 0.38
CA ARG A 61 0.39 22.84 -0.89
C ARG A 61 0.52 21.33 -0.70
N LEU A 62 1.27 20.90 0.32
CA LEU A 62 1.47 19.48 0.62
C LEU A 62 0.18 18.79 1.05
N LEU A 63 -0.67 19.50 1.81
CA LEU A 63 -1.98 19.01 2.23
C LEU A 63 -2.94 18.86 1.04
N GLU A 64 -2.92 19.83 0.12
CA GLU A 64 -3.76 19.82 -1.08
C GLU A 64 -3.37 18.67 -2.02
N ASP A 65 -2.07 18.41 -2.21
CA ASP A 65 -1.57 17.27 -2.98
C ASP A 65 -1.95 15.93 -2.34
N LEU A 66 -1.88 15.80 -1.01
CA LEU A 66 -2.25 14.58 -0.28
C LEU A 66 -3.75 14.28 -0.28
N THR A 67 -4.61 15.29 -0.45
CA THR A 67 -6.07 15.14 -0.41
C THR A 67 -6.68 14.96 -1.81
N ARG A 68 -5.90 15.17 -2.87
CA ARG A 68 -6.37 15.19 -4.26
C ARG A 68 -6.22 13.85 -4.99
N ASP A 69 -5.47 12.90 -4.42
CA ASP A 69 -5.39 11.48 -4.85
C ASP A 69 -6.48 10.62 -4.18
#